data_AF-A0A816NB69-F1
#
_entry.id   AF-A0A816NB69-F1
#
_cell.length_a   1.000
_cell.length_b   1.000
_cell.length_c   1.000
_cell.angle_alpha   90.00
_cell.angle_beta   90.00
_cell.angle_gamma   90.00
#
_symmetry.space_group_name_H-M   'P 1'
#
loop_
_entity.id
_entity.type
_entity.pdbx_description
1 polymer ?
#
loop_
_entity_poly.entity_id
_entity_poly.type
_entity_poly.pdbx_seq_one_letter_code
_entity_poly.pdbx_strand_id
1 'polypeptide(L)'
;LEPSDYELRIKNSWIWEELFNVRNFRPSFDTPLGIFGGIIYTAVYFFPFRGREPFTLRNRKPDHATLKKAKDCKPIQYPKPDNKITFDLLSSVALTNTNHDHDQPSHLTLKNDSIPTSINLPVYDGPEQRYCPAGVYEFVENEFGERELQINAQNCIHCKTCDIKDPQQNINWVTPQGGEGPAYNGM
;
A
#
# COMPACT_ATOMS: atom_id res chain seq x y z
N LEU A 1 -21.47 8.61 25.10
CA LEU A 1 -21.00 7.42 25.83
C LEU A 1 -19.60 7.12 25.32
N GLU A 2 -18.56 7.39 26.11
CA GLU A 2 -17.20 6.99 25.75
C GLU A 2 -16.98 5.54 26.24
N PRO A 3 -16.65 4.59 25.36
CA PRO A 3 -16.47 3.20 25.74
C PRO A 3 -15.10 2.99 26.38
N SER A 4 -14.92 3.48 27.61
CA SER A 4 -13.65 3.48 28.34
C SER A 4 -13.13 2.08 28.72
N ASP A 5 -13.99 1.06 28.72
CA ASP A 5 -13.64 -0.33 29.01
C ASP A 5 -13.33 -1.19 27.77
N TYR A 6 -13.54 -0.66 26.56
CA TYR A 6 -13.35 -1.40 25.31
C TYR A 6 -11.92 -1.94 25.15
N GLU A 7 -10.92 -1.08 25.32
CA GLU A 7 -9.51 -1.48 25.18
C GLU A 7 -9.12 -2.55 26.21
N LEU A 8 -9.60 -2.43 27.44
CA LEU A 8 -9.35 -3.41 28.50
C LEU A 8 -9.96 -4.78 28.15
N ARG A 9 -11.18 -4.80 27.60
CA ARG A 9 -11.83 -6.04 27.16
C ARG A 9 -11.09 -6.70 26.01
N ILE A 10 -10.60 -5.94 25.04
CA ILE A 10 -9.78 -6.46 23.94
C ILE A 10 -8.49 -7.07 24.49
N LYS A 11 -7.77 -6.36 25.37
CA LYS A 11 -6.53 -6.85 26.00
C LYS A 11 -6.71 -8.12 26.82
N ASN A 12 -7.89 -8.31 27.41
CA ASN A 12 -8.23 -9.50 28.19
C ASN A 12 -8.89 -10.61 27.34
N SER A 13 -9.04 -10.43 26.03
CA SER A 13 -9.63 -11.41 25.13
C SER A 13 -8.58 -12.29 24.46
N TRP A 14 -9.03 -13.41 23.88
CA TRP A 14 -8.20 -14.30 23.06
C TRP A 14 -7.55 -13.58 21.86
N ILE A 15 -8.15 -12.48 21.36
CA ILE A 15 -7.61 -11.68 20.25
C ILE A 15 -6.22 -11.14 20.62
N TRP A 16 -6.09 -10.63 21.84
CA TRP A 16 -4.81 -10.06 22.29
C TRP A 16 -3.75 -11.14 22.47
N GLU A 17 -4.13 -12.29 23.03
CA GLU A 17 -3.24 -13.44 23.18
C GLU A 17 -2.76 -13.96 21.82
N GLU A 18 -3.67 -14.10 20.85
CA GLU A 18 -3.34 -14.55 19.49
C GLU A 18 -2.35 -13.61 18.80
N LEU A 19 -2.65 -12.30 18.76
CA LEU A 19 -1.76 -11.30 18.17
C LEU A 19 -0.41 -11.22 18.90
N PHE A 20 -0.41 -11.34 20.22
CA PHE A 20 0.80 -11.31 21.03
C PHE A 20 1.70 -12.52 20.73
N ASN A 21 1.14 -13.72 20.56
CA ASN A 21 1.91 -14.92 20.25
C ASN A 21 2.62 -14.82 18.89
N VAL A 22 2.05 -14.12 17.91
CA VAL A 22 2.65 -13.96 16.57
C VAL A 22 3.40 -12.64 16.34
N ARG A 23 3.53 -11.79 17.38
CA ARG A 23 4.04 -10.41 17.29
C ARG A 23 5.40 -10.25 16.60
N ASN A 24 6.25 -11.28 16.66
CA ASN A 24 7.61 -11.25 16.16
C ASN A 24 7.78 -11.84 14.75
N PHE A 25 6.72 -12.43 14.17
CA PHE A 25 6.79 -12.98 12.81
C PHE A 25 7.18 -11.91 11.80
N ARG A 26 6.36 -10.88 11.58
CA ARG A 26 6.64 -9.89 10.52
C ARG A 26 7.98 -9.15 10.71
N PRO A 27 8.34 -8.69 11.92
CA PRO A 27 9.63 -8.04 12.15
C PRO A 27 10.85 -8.96 11.95
N SER A 28 10.71 -10.28 12.09
CA SER A 28 11.82 -11.22 11.84
C SER A 28 12.30 -11.20 10.37
N PHE A 29 11.41 -10.82 9.44
CA PHE A 29 11.71 -10.61 8.02
C PHE A 29 12.35 -9.24 7.73
N ASP A 30 12.30 -8.28 8.67
CA ASP A 30 12.90 -6.94 8.56
C ASP A 30 14.37 -6.90 9.04
N THR A 31 14.98 -8.08 9.16
CA THR A 31 16.41 -8.23 9.45
C THR A 31 17.24 -8.22 8.17
N PRO A 32 18.56 -7.98 8.23
CA PRO A 32 19.44 -8.07 7.06
C PRO A 32 19.41 -9.42 6.33
N LEU A 33 18.92 -10.48 7.00
CA LEU A 33 18.75 -11.83 6.43
C LEU A 33 17.44 -11.99 5.64
N GLY A 34 16.54 -11.00 5.68
CA GLY A 34 15.27 -11.00 4.94
C GLY A 34 14.43 -12.24 5.20
N ILE A 35 14.02 -12.92 4.12
CA ILE A 35 13.22 -14.15 4.17
C ILE A 35 13.88 -15.25 5.01
N PHE A 36 15.21 -15.42 4.90
CA PHE A 36 15.92 -16.42 5.69
C PHE A 36 15.90 -16.11 7.18
N GLY A 37 15.96 -14.83 7.56
CA GLY A 37 15.80 -14.40 8.94
C GLY A 37 14.45 -14.81 9.53
N GLY A 38 13.39 -14.62 8.74
CA GLY A 38 12.05 -15.06 9.13
C GLY A 38 11.92 -16.57 9.28
N ILE A 39 12.42 -17.34 8.31
CA ILE A 39 12.40 -18.81 8.36
C ILE A 39 13.15 -19.34 9.58
N ILE A 40 14.36 -18.83 9.84
CA ILE A 40 15.18 -19.23 10.99
C ILE A 40 14.45 -18.88 12.29
N TYR A 41 13.89 -17.68 12.40
CA TYR A 41 13.13 -17.27 13.57
C TYR A 41 11.93 -18.21 13.80
N THR A 42 11.15 -18.52 12.77
CA THR A 42 10.00 -19.41 12.90
C THR A 42 10.41 -20.81 13.34
N ALA A 43 11.48 -21.37 12.77
CA ALA A 43 11.95 -22.71 13.11
C ALA A 43 12.54 -22.80 14.53
N VAL A 44 13.35 -21.82 14.93
CA VAL A 44 14.12 -21.85 16.19
C VAL A 44 13.33 -21.29 17.36
N TYR A 45 12.55 -20.25 17.16
CA TYR A 45 11.81 -19.57 18.23
C TYR A 45 10.33 -19.95 18.22
N PHE A 46 9.62 -19.69 17.12
CA PHE A 46 8.17 -19.81 17.16
C PHE A 46 7.67 -21.26 17.28
N PHE A 47 8.24 -22.20 16.53
CA PHE A 47 7.81 -23.59 16.55
C PHE A 47 7.95 -24.26 17.95
N PRO A 48 9.10 -24.16 18.64
CA PRO A 48 9.25 -24.72 19.99
C PRO A 48 8.59 -23.88 21.10
N PHE A 49 8.67 -22.55 21.05
CA PHE A 49 8.23 -21.69 22.16
C PHE A 49 6.84 -21.06 21.96
N ARG A 50 6.24 -21.20 20.78
CA ARG A 50 4.87 -20.74 20.45
C ARG A 50 4.63 -19.27 20.79
N GLY A 51 5.61 -18.40 20.57
CA GLY A 51 5.48 -16.95 20.82
C GLY A 51 5.76 -16.52 22.27
N ARG A 52 6.20 -17.43 23.14
CA ARG A 52 6.49 -17.15 24.56
C ARG A 52 7.88 -16.56 24.81
N GLU A 53 8.58 -16.10 23.78
CA GLU A 53 9.88 -15.46 23.95
C GLU A 53 9.78 -14.19 24.82
N PRO A 54 10.79 -13.89 25.66
CA PRO A 54 10.75 -12.75 26.59
C PRO A 54 11.10 -11.41 25.92
N PHE A 55 10.96 -11.29 24.59
CA PHE A 55 11.30 -10.08 23.84
C PHE A 55 10.29 -9.79 22.73
N THR A 56 10.29 -8.55 22.24
CA THR A 56 9.47 -8.10 21.10
C THR A 56 10.33 -7.33 20.12
N LEU A 57 10.44 -7.85 18.90
CA LEU A 57 11.10 -7.23 17.76
C LEU A 57 10.28 -6.03 17.28
N ARG A 58 10.96 -5.06 16.67
CA ARG A 58 10.33 -3.84 16.12
C ARG A 58 10.68 -3.67 14.65
N ASN A 59 9.71 -3.21 13.88
CA ASN A 59 9.95 -2.73 12.52
C ASN A 59 10.80 -1.46 12.58
N ARG A 60 11.76 -1.32 11.65
CA ARG A 60 12.78 -0.26 11.73
C ARG A 60 12.33 1.06 11.13
N LYS A 61 11.46 1.01 10.11
CA LYS A 61 11.05 2.17 9.32
C LYS A 61 9.56 2.07 8.96
N PRO A 62 8.84 3.20 8.87
CA PRO A 62 7.53 3.22 8.25
C PRO A 62 7.65 2.88 6.75
N ASP A 63 6.59 2.32 6.18
CA ASP A 63 6.64 1.75 4.83
C ASP A 63 6.93 2.79 3.73
N HIS A 64 6.42 4.02 3.83
CA HIS A 64 6.74 5.11 2.90
C HIS A 64 8.24 5.43 2.85
N ALA A 65 8.97 5.26 3.96
CA ALA A 65 10.39 5.59 4.07
C ALA A 65 11.32 4.44 3.64
N THR A 66 10.77 3.38 3.06
CA THR A 66 11.55 2.19 2.63
C THR A 66 11.99 2.24 1.17
N LEU A 67 11.48 3.18 0.37
CA LEU A 67 11.88 3.31 -1.02
C LEU A 67 13.33 3.79 -1.15
N LYS A 68 14.03 3.22 -2.14
CA LYS A 68 15.34 3.70 -2.59
C LYS A 68 15.12 4.63 -3.79
N LYS A 69 16.08 5.53 -4.04
CA LYS A 69 16.05 6.39 -5.23
C LYS A 69 16.14 5.51 -6.48
N ALA A 70 15.46 5.92 -7.55
CA ALA A 70 15.40 5.16 -8.79
C ALA A 70 16.80 4.91 -9.38
N LYS A 71 17.68 5.91 -9.32
CA LYS A 71 19.07 5.83 -9.79
C LYS A 71 19.93 4.77 -9.09
N ASP A 72 19.55 4.36 -7.88
CA ASP A 72 20.28 3.37 -7.08
C ASP A 72 19.70 1.95 -7.27
N CYS A 73 18.70 1.81 -8.15
CA CYS A 73 17.97 0.58 -8.41
C CYS A 73 18.09 0.15 -9.88
N LYS A 74 17.87 -1.14 -10.14
CA LYS A 74 17.75 -1.67 -11.49
C LYS A 74 16.26 -1.80 -11.84
N PRO A 75 15.79 -1.26 -12.97
CA PRO A 75 14.42 -1.47 -13.44
C PRO A 75 14.12 -2.97 -13.59
N ILE A 76 12.93 -3.37 -13.16
CA ILE A 76 12.45 -4.75 -13.33
C ILE A 76 11.70 -4.83 -14.66
N GLN A 77 12.10 -5.77 -15.52
CA GLN A 77 11.37 -6.04 -16.76
C GLN A 77 10.28 -7.07 -16.50
N TYR A 78 9.03 -6.60 -16.42
CA TYR A 78 7.87 -7.48 -16.33
C TYR A 78 7.47 -7.98 -17.72
N PRO A 79 7.11 -9.27 -17.86
CA PRO A 79 6.58 -9.78 -19.12
C PRO A 79 5.25 -9.10 -19.45
N LYS A 80 4.96 -8.97 -20.75
CA LYS A 80 3.64 -8.51 -21.21
C LYS A 80 2.57 -9.53 -20.83
N PRO A 81 1.34 -9.10 -20.50
CA PRO A 81 0.24 -10.00 -20.22
C PRO A 81 -0.09 -10.86 -21.44
N ASP A 82 -0.44 -12.12 -21.20
CA ASP A 82 -0.82 -13.12 -22.22
C ASP A 82 -2.34 -13.21 -22.46
N ASN A 83 -3.13 -12.47 -21.68
CA ASN A 83 -4.59 -12.45 -21.67
C ASN A 83 -5.24 -13.82 -21.43
N LYS A 84 -4.52 -14.74 -20.77
CA LYS A 84 -5.02 -16.07 -20.37
C LYS A 84 -4.79 -16.34 -18.89
N ILE A 85 -3.56 -16.10 -18.43
CA ILE A 85 -3.14 -16.29 -17.04
C ILE A 85 -2.77 -14.92 -16.43
N THR A 86 -2.24 -14.03 -17.27
CA THR A 86 -1.78 -12.69 -16.92
C THR A 86 -2.53 -11.66 -17.76
N PHE A 87 -2.99 -10.59 -17.12
CA PHE A 87 -3.87 -9.59 -17.71
C PHE A 87 -3.31 -8.20 -17.48
N ASP A 88 -3.74 -7.25 -18.31
CA ASP A 88 -3.43 -5.85 -18.09
C ASP A 88 -4.24 -5.27 -16.92
N LEU A 89 -3.85 -4.07 -16.50
CA LEU A 89 -4.45 -3.41 -15.35
C LEU A 89 -5.89 -2.96 -15.60
N LEU A 90 -6.21 -2.49 -16.81
CA LEU A 90 -7.52 -1.93 -17.11
C LEU A 90 -8.58 -3.03 -17.20
N SER A 91 -8.26 -4.17 -17.82
CA SER A 91 -9.14 -5.34 -17.79
C SER A 91 -9.37 -5.84 -16.36
N SER A 92 -8.34 -5.79 -15.50
CA SER A 92 -8.45 -6.15 -14.08
C SER A 92 -9.36 -5.18 -13.31
N VAL A 93 -9.23 -3.88 -13.53
CA VAL A 93 -10.09 -2.84 -12.90
C VAL A 93 -11.54 -2.98 -13.36
N ALA A 94 -11.79 -3.31 -14.62
CA ALA A 94 -13.16 -3.55 -15.11
C ALA A 94 -13.86 -4.67 -14.32
N LEU A 95 -13.13 -5.72 -13.93
CA LEU A 95 -13.67 -6.84 -13.15
C LEU A 95 -13.96 -6.50 -11.69
N THR A 96 -13.39 -5.41 -11.14
CA THR A 96 -13.79 -4.91 -9.82
C THR A 96 -15.13 -4.17 -9.88
N ASN A 97 -15.60 -3.86 -11.10
CA ASN A 97 -16.80 -3.06 -11.37
C ASN A 97 -16.81 -1.79 -10.52
N THR A 98 -15.62 -1.17 -10.36
CA THR A 98 -15.47 0.07 -9.58
C THR A 98 -15.93 1.23 -10.42
N ASN A 99 -16.67 2.16 -9.81
CA ASN A 99 -17.11 3.37 -10.49
C ASN A 99 -17.34 4.51 -9.50
N HIS A 100 -17.18 5.74 -9.98
CA HIS A 100 -17.46 6.97 -9.26
C HIS A 100 -18.09 7.97 -10.24
N ASP A 101 -18.89 8.90 -9.75
CA ASP A 101 -19.33 10.05 -10.54
C ASP A 101 -18.10 10.86 -11.02
N HIS A 102 -18.05 11.14 -12.32
CA HIS A 102 -16.97 11.87 -12.95
C HIS A 102 -16.96 13.36 -12.58
N ASP A 103 -18.11 13.92 -12.20
CA ASP A 103 -18.26 15.34 -11.89
C ASP A 103 -17.98 15.68 -10.41
N GLN A 104 -17.49 14.71 -9.64
CA GLN A 104 -17.08 14.94 -8.25
C GLN A 104 -15.59 15.30 -8.12
N PRO A 105 -15.19 16.06 -7.08
CA PRO A 105 -13.78 16.29 -6.82
C PRO A 105 -13.04 15.00 -6.47
N SER A 106 -11.78 14.89 -6.89
CA SER A 106 -10.93 13.74 -6.55
C SER A 106 -10.86 13.54 -5.04
N HIS A 107 -11.20 12.34 -4.58
CA HIS A 107 -11.06 11.90 -3.20
C HIS A 107 -9.63 11.49 -2.83
N LEU A 108 -8.70 11.62 -3.78
CA LEU A 108 -7.27 11.41 -3.62
C LEU A 108 -6.61 12.79 -3.63
N THR A 109 -6.63 13.44 -2.47
CA THR A 109 -6.16 14.82 -2.36
C THR A 109 -4.65 14.85 -2.18
N LEU A 110 -4.02 15.89 -2.69
CA LEU A 110 -2.60 16.17 -2.48
C LEU A 110 -2.47 17.30 -1.47
N LYS A 111 -1.54 17.18 -0.52
CA LYS A 111 -1.19 18.30 0.37
C LYS A 111 -0.44 19.39 -0.39
N ASN A 112 0.31 19.00 -1.43
CA ASN A 112 1.03 19.87 -2.34
C ASN A 112 1.10 19.24 -3.75
N ASP A 113 0.49 19.91 -4.72
CA ASP A 113 0.40 19.45 -6.12
C ASP A 113 1.74 19.41 -6.86
N SER A 114 2.76 20.10 -6.34
CA SER A 114 4.10 20.12 -6.96
C SER A 114 4.97 18.92 -6.59
N ILE A 115 4.66 18.18 -5.52
CA ILE A 115 5.50 17.06 -5.04
C ILE A 115 5.62 15.92 -6.06
N PRO A 116 4.54 15.48 -6.74
CA PRO A 116 4.63 14.42 -7.74
C PRO A 116 5.66 14.71 -8.83
N THR A 117 5.71 15.93 -9.34
CA THR A 117 6.59 16.34 -10.45
C THR A 117 7.96 16.81 -9.98
N SER A 118 8.07 17.42 -8.79
CA SER A 118 9.35 17.92 -8.26
C SER A 118 10.17 16.88 -7.48
N ILE A 119 9.52 15.85 -6.92
CA ILE A 119 10.19 14.82 -6.10
C ILE A 119 9.89 13.41 -6.59
N ASN A 120 8.62 12.99 -6.62
CA ASN A 120 8.29 11.57 -6.82
C ASN A 120 8.76 11.06 -8.18
N LEU A 121 8.45 11.78 -9.25
CA LEU A 121 8.91 11.47 -10.59
C LEU A 121 10.45 11.55 -10.73
N PRO A 122 11.14 12.66 -10.44
CA PRO A 122 12.57 12.77 -10.68
C PRO A 122 13.45 11.92 -9.74
N VAL A 123 13.03 11.68 -8.49
CA VAL A 123 13.86 10.96 -7.49
C VAL A 123 13.52 9.47 -7.41
N TYR A 124 12.23 9.13 -7.50
CA TYR A 124 11.71 7.77 -7.31
C TYR A 124 11.09 7.16 -8.58
N ASP A 125 11.11 7.89 -9.71
CA ASP A 125 10.56 7.44 -10.99
C ASP A 125 9.05 7.12 -10.91
N GLY A 126 8.31 8.00 -10.23
CA GLY A 126 6.85 8.00 -10.18
C GLY A 126 6.26 6.71 -9.62
N PRO A 127 6.59 6.30 -8.38
CA PRO A 127 6.15 5.03 -7.81
C PRO A 127 4.62 4.86 -7.78
N GLU A 128 3.87 5.97 -7.72
CA GLU A 128 2.41 6.03 -7.81
C GLU A 128 1.81 5.36 -9.05
N GLN A 129 2.54 5.36 -10.18
CA GLN A 129 2.11 4.66 -11.39
C GLN A 129 2.23 3.13 -11.28
N ARG A 130 2.94 2.63 -10.27
CA ARG A 130 3.31 1.20 -10.15
C ARG A 130 2.72 0.53 -8.91
N TYR A 131 2.72 1.21 -7.76
CA TYR A 131 2.12 0.63 -6.55
C TYR A 131 0.58 0.71 -6.58
N CYS A 132 0.00 1.58 -7.41
CA CYS A 132 -1.44 1.73 -7.50
C CYS A 132 -2.01 0.50 -8.22
N PRO A 133 -2.88 -0.29 -7.57
CA PRO A 133 -3.44 -1.49 -8.18
C PRO A 133 -4.55 -1.19 -9.20
N ALA A 134 -4.82 0.08 -9.51
CA ALA A 134 -5.94 0.47 -10.37
C ALA A 134 -5.60 1.55 -11.41
N GLY A 135 -4.31 1.87 -11.61
CA GLY A 135 -3.90 2.80 -12.67
C GLY A 135 -4.47 4.21 -12.50
N VAL A 136 -4.68 4.63 -11.25
CA VAL A 136 -5.28 5.93 -10.92
C VAL A 136 -4.32 7.08 -11.24
N TYR A 137 -3.02 6.88 -11.05
CA TYR A 137 -2.00 7.91 -11.20
C TYR A 137 -1.24 7.70 -12.49
N GLU A 138 -1.24 8.70 -13.35
CA GLU A 138 -0.43 8.72 -14.57
C GLU A 138 0.25 10.07 -14.76
N PHE A 139 1.48 10.06 -15.28
CA PHE A 139 2.16 11.30 -15.67
C PHE A 139 1.95 11.52 -17.17
N VAL A 140 1.22 12.57 -17.52
CA VAL A 140 0.89 12.98 -18.88
C VAL A 140 1.69 14.22 -19.28
N GLU A 141 1.98 14.40 -20.56
CA GLU A 141 2.65 15.60 -21.07
C GLU A 141 1.61 16.71 -21.31
N ASN A 142 1.87 17.90 -20.80
CA ASN A 142 1.05 19.09 -21.04
C ASN A 142 1.40 19.73 -22.41
N GLU A 143 0.69 20.81 -22.77
CA GLU A 143 0.90 21.53 -24.05
C GLU A 143 2.33 22.10 -24.21
N PHE A 144 3.05 22.28 -23.10
CA PHE A 144 4.43 22.77 -23.06
C PHE A 144 5.48 21.63 -23.03
N GLY A 145 5.04 20.37 -23.08
CA GLY A 145 5.91 19.19 -23.02
C GLY A 145 6.41 18.84 -21.62
N GLU A 146 5.88 19.49 -20.58
CA GLU A 146 6.19 19.17 -19.19
C GLU A 146 5.28 18.05 -18.69
N ARG A 147 5.80 17.15 -17.87
CA ARG A 147 5.00 16.05 -17.30
C ARG A 147 4.24 16.52 -16.07
N GLU A 148 2.93 16.30 -16.07
CA GLU A 148 2.01 16.58 -14.97
C GLU A 148 1.34 15.30 -14.48
N LEU A 149 0.99 15.25 -13.20
CA LEU A 149 0.25 14.12 -12.64
C LEU A 149 -1.24 14.27 -12.94
N GLN A 150 -1.81 13.32 -13.68
CA GLN A 150 -3.24 13.15 -13.83
C GLN A 150 -3.75 12.08 -12.85
N ILE A 151 -4.83 12.40 -12.14
CA ILE A 151 -5.48 11.52 -11.16
C ILE A 151 -6.83 11.07 -11.72
N ASN A 152 -6.89 9.82 -12.18
CA ASN A 152 -8.09 9.12 -12.64
C ASN A 152 -8.84 8.52 -11.44
N ALA A 153 -9.40 9.38 -10.59
CA ALA A 153 -10.02 8.98 -9.32
C ALA A 153 -11.17 7.97 -9.48
N GLN A 154 -11.85 7.97 -10.65
CA GLN A 154 -12.93 7.04 -10.98
C GLN A 154 -12.51 5.56 -10.93
N ASN A 155 -11.23 5.27 -11.19
CA ASN A 155 -10.70 3.90 -11.17
C ASN A 155 -10.37 3.41 -9.74
N CYS A 156 -10.42 4.28 -8.73
CA CYS A 156 -9.94 3.94 -7.40
C CYS A 156 -10.71 2.75 -6.80
N ILE A 157 -10.00 1.75 -6.29
CA ILE A 157 -10.60 0.58 -5.61
C ILE A 157 -10.51 0.66 -4.07
N HIS A 158 -10.19 1.84 -3.54
CA HIS A 158 -10.15 2.16 -2.11
C HIS A 158 -9.17 1.31 -1.28
N CYS A 159 -8.13 0.75 -1.92
CA CYS A 159 -7.10 -0.09 -1.26
C CYS A 159 -6.23 0.64 -0.22
N LYS A 160 -6.21 1.98 -0.24
CA LYS A 160 -5.38 2.87 0.61
C LYS A 160 -3.87 2.77 0.42
N THR A 161 -3.38 2.02 -0.57
CA THR A 161 -1.94 1.86 -0.82
C THR A 161 -1.22 3.19 -1.07
N CYS A 162 -1.83 4.10 -1.83
CA CYS A 162 -1.23 5.40 -2.16
C CYS A 162 -0.97 6.28 -0.92
N ASP A 163 -1.94 6.34 -0.01
CA ASP A 163 -1.85 7.05 1.28
C ASP A 163 -0.72 6.47 2.17
N ILE A 164 -0.54 5.15 2.11
CA ILE A 164 0.48 4.44 2.91
C ILE A 164 1.88 4.52 2.29
N LYS A 165 1.99 4.39 0.96
CA LYS A 165 3.26 4.12 0.26
C LYS A 165 3.96 5.35 -0.29
N ASP A 166 3.24 6.45 -0.50
CA ASP A 166 3.82 7.68 -1.03
C ASP A 166 5.04 8.11 -0.19
N PRO A 167 6.26 8.17 -0.80
CA PRO A 167 7.49 8.47 -0.07
C PRO A 167 7.47 9.84 0.60
N GLN A 168 6.58 10.75 0.21
CA GLN A 168 6.43 12.08 0.82
C GLN A 168 5.19 12.21 1.71
N GLN A 169 4.36 11.17 1.83
CA GLN A 169 3.09 11.22 2.57
C GLN A 169 2.24 12.44 2.17
N ASN A 170 2.25 12.76 0.88
CA ASN A 170 1.58 13.90 0.25
C ASN A 170 0.15 13.56 -0.14
N ILE A 171 -0.10 12.33 -0.59
CA ILE A 171 -1.44 11.83 -0.87
C ILE A 171 -2.21 11.65 0.45
N ASN A 172 -3.46 12.09 0.48
CA ASN A 172 -4.39 11.87 1.58
C ASN A 172 -5.69 11.30 1.00
N TRP A 173 -5.99 10.05 1.34
CA TRP A 173 -7.23 9.42 0.89
C TRP A 173 -8.38 9.90 1.76
N VAL A 174 -9.44 10.40 1.13
CA VAL A 174 -10.72 10.69 1.79
C VAL A 174 -11.82 9.86 1.15
N THR A 175 -12.94 9.72 1.85
CA THR A 175 -14.09 9.00 1.31
C THR A 175 -14.72 9.81 0.17
N PRO A 176 -14.99 9.21 -1.00
CA PRO A 176 -15.80 9.82 -2.07
C PRO A 176 -17.28 9.86 -1.68
N GLN A 177 -18.16 10.14 -2.65
CA GLN A 177 -19.59 10.03 -2.42
C GLN A 177 -19.99 8.59 -2.01
N GLY A 178 -21.04 8.49 -1.20
CA GLY A 178 -21.49 7.21 -0.65
C GLY A 178 -22.08 6.30 -1.74
N GLY A 179 -21.72 5.02 -1.73
CA GLY A 179 -22.20 4.02 -2.69
C GLY A 179 -21.29 3.81 -3.90
N GLU A 180 -20.18 4.53 -3.97
CA GLU A 180 -19.18 4.43 -5.04
C GLU A 180 -17.98 3.57 -4.64
N GLY A 181 -17.14 3.25 -5.62
CA GLY A 181 -16.00 2.36 -5.46
C GLY A 181 -16.27 0.95 -5.95
N PRO A 182 -15.50 -0.05 -5.49
CA PRO A 182 -15.57 -1.40 -6.02
C PRO A 182 -16.89 -2.10 -5.70
N ALA A 183 -17.44 -2.82 -6.67
CA ALA A 183 -18.65 -3.63 -6.52
C ALA A 183 -18.30 -5.13 -6.46
N TYR A 184 -17.58 -5.51 -5.42
CA TYR A 184 -17.18 -6.90 -5.19
C TYR A 184 -18.36 -7.80 -4.80
N ASN A 185 -18.39 -9.01 -5.35
CA ASN A 185 -19.38 -10.03 -5.01
C ASN A 185 -18.67 -11.27 -4.46
N GLY A 186 -18.76 -11.48 -3.14
CA GLY A 186 -18.20 -12.66 -2.47
C GLY A 186 -16.66 -12.71 -2.42
N MET A 187 -15.99 -11.56 -2.47
CA MET A 187 -14.53 -11.43 -2.28
C MET A 187 -14.16 -11.05 -0.86
#